data_AF-A0A2P2J652-F1
#
_entry.id   AF-A0A2P2J652-F1
#
_cell.length_a   1.000
_cell.length_b   1.000
_cell.length_c   1.000
_cell.angle_alpha   90.00
_cell.angle_beta   90.00
_cell.angle_gamma   90.00
#
_symmetry.space_group_name_H-M   'P 1'
#
loop_
_entity.id
_entity.type
_entity.pdbx_description
1 polymer ?
#
loop_
_entity_poly.entity_id
_entity_poly.type
_entity_poly.pdbx_seq_one_letter_code
_entity_poly.pdbx_strand_id
1 'polypeptide(L)'
;MISTTDFAQHTLDQVEPIRNLFAALFLSSIGMLIHVQFLWNHVDILLASVTLVVVVKTAVAAAVVKAFGYSFRTSFHAGVLLAQIGEFAFVLLSRASNLHLVEGKMYLLLLGTTAFSLVTTPLLFKLIPSVMNLGVLLQWFPSESSTQNEEKASMIEAHDRLL
;
A
#
# COMPACT_ATOMS: atom_id res chain seq x y z
N MET A 1 -17.69 22.07 9.57
CA MET A 1 -17.67 23.20 8.61
C MET A 1 -16.53 24.18 8.94
N ILE A 2 -15.28 23.71 8.88
CA ILE A 2 -14.06 24.53 9.02
C ILE A 2 -13.14 24.38 7.81
N SER A 3 -13.59 23.67 6.77
CA SER A 3 -12.81 23.33 5.58
C SER A 3 -12.92 24.34 4.43
N THR A 4 -13.57 25.50 4.65
CA THR A 4 -13.92 26.46 3.58
C THR A 4 -13.38 27.88 3.80
N THR A 5 -12.48 28.09 4.76
CA THR A 5 -11.92 29.42 5.05
C THR A 5 -10.39 29.39 4.89
N ASP A 6 -9.79 30.46 4.37
CA ASP A 6 -8.33 30.57 4.14
C ASP A 6 -7.47 30.35 5.40
N PHE A 7 -8.07 30.46 6.59
CA PHE A 7 -7.43 30.11 7.87
C PHE A 7 -7.18 28.61 8.06
N ALA A 8 -7.93 27.73 7.39
CA ALA A 8 -7.74 26.29 7.47
C ALA A 8 -6.43 25.86 6.78
N GLN A 9 -6.09 26.47 5.65
CA GLN A 9 -4.80 26.22 4.98
C GLN A 9 -3.63 26.71 5.84
N HIS A 10 -3.70 27.94 6.37
CA HIS A 10 -2.64 28.47 7.24
C HIS A 10 -2.42 27.66 8.53
N THR A 11 -3.47 27.02 9.08
CA THR A 11 -3.32 26.16 10.26
C THR A 11 -2.72 24.79 9.89
N LEU A 12 -3.09 24.23 8.73
CA LEU A 12 -2.51 22.97 8.23
C LEU A 12 -1.01 23.11 7.93
N ASP A 13 -0.60 24.25 7.35
CA ASP A 13 0.81 24.57 7.09
C ASP A 13 1.63 24.68 8.38
N GLN A 14 1.01 25.10 9.50
CA GLN A 14 1.70 25.15 10.80
C GLN A 14 1.80 23.78 11.50
N VAL A 15 0.92 22.82 11.19
CA VAL A 15 0.96 21.47 11.77
C VAL A 15 1.91 20.54 11.01
N GLU A 16 2.15 20.80 9.73
CA GLU A 16 3.06 20.00 8.89
C GLU A 16 4.50 19.88 9.47
N PRO A 17 5.15 20.96 9.96
CA PRO A 17 6.44 20.88 10.62
C PRO A 17 6.43 19.97 11.86
N ILE A 18 5.36 20.06 12.67
CA ILE A 18 5.20 19.26 13.89
C ILE A 18 5.04 17.78 13.53
N ARG A 19 4.19 17.48 12.54
CA ARG A 19 4.00 16.12 12.01
C ARG A 19 5.34 15.53 11.53
N ASN A 20 6.13 16.30 10.80
CA ASN A 20 7.43 15.85 10.29
C ASN A 20 8.42 15.58 11.43
N LEU A 21 8.43 16.40 12.48
CA LEU A 21 9.24 16.16 13.68
C LEU A 21 8.83 14.85 14.39
N PHE A 22 7.54 14.64 14.61
CA PHE A 22 7.05 13.40 15.23
C PHE A 22 7.34 12.16 14.38
N ALA A 23 7.17 12.25 13.05
CA ALA A 23 7.53 11.17 12.14
C ALA A 23 9.02 10.84 12.21
N ALA A 24 9.90 11.86 12.26
CA ALA A 24 11.34 11.67 12.41
C ALA A 24 11.70 11.01 13.75
N LEU A 25 11.08 11.46 14.86
CA LEU A 25 11.30 10.88 16.19
C LEU A 25 10.79 9.43 16.28
N PHE A 26 9.62 9.15 15.69
CA PHE A 26 9.05 7.81 15.62
C PHE A 26 9.94 6.86 14.84
N LEU A 27 10.36 7.27 13.64
CA LEU A 27 11.21 6.45 12.77
C LEU A 27 12.60 6.22 13.39
N SER A 28 13.17 7.25 14.02
CA SER A 28 14.43 7.15 14.78
C SER A 28 14.32 6.15 15.94
N SER A 29 13.22 6.23 16.71
CA SER A 29 12.97 5.30 17.80
C SER A 29 12.87 3.86 17.31
N ILE A 30 12.10 3.61 16.24
CA ILE A 30 12.01 2.28 15.62
C ILE A 30 13.38 1.79 15.15
N GLY A 31 14.18 2.66 14.53
CA GLY A 31 15.53 2.32 14.09
C GLY A 31 16.41 1.81 15.24
N MET A 32 16.27 2.40 16.42
CA MET A 32 17.00 1.96 17.64
C MET A 32 16.49 0.62 18.19
N LEU A 33 15.21 0.29 18.00
CA LEU A 33 14.63 -0.99 18.43
C LEU A 33 15.00 -2.16 17.49
N ILE A 34 15.43 -1.88 16.26
CA ILE A 34 15.76 -2.91 15.27
C ILE A 34 17.16 -3.47 15.52
N HIS A 35 17.23 -4.78 15.70
CA HIS A 35 18.50 -5.49 15.83
C HIS A 35 19.02 -5.97 14.47
N VAL A 36 19.76 -5.11 13.76
CA VAL A 36 20.22 -5.34 12.37
C VAL A 36 20.95 -6.68 12.20
N GLN A 37 21.84 -7.04 13.14
CA GLN A 37 22.58 -8.30 13.08
C GLN A 37 21.65 -9.53 13.09
N PHE A 38 20.53 -9.46 13.81
CA PHE A 38 19.57 -10.56 13.88
C PHE A 38 18.77 -10.67 12.59
N LEU A 39 18.33 -9.54 12.03
CA LEU A 39 17.66 -9.50 10.73
C LEU A 39 18.56 -10.03 9.61
N TRP A 40 19.86 -9.72 9.65
CA TRP A 40 20.82 -10.19 8.66
C TRP A 40 20.99 -11.71 8.71
N ASN A 41 21.04 -12.28 9.91
CA ASN A 41 21.14 -13.73 10.10
C ASN A 41 19.86 -14.48 9.70
N HIS A 42 18.71 -13.80 9.68
CA HIS A 42 17.40 -14.36 9.34
C HIS A 42 16.75 -13.64 8.15
N VAL A 43 17.57 -13.22 7.18
CA VAL A 43 17.13 -12.44 6.03
C VAL A 43 16.14 -13.23 5.15
N ASP A 44 16.29 -14.55 5.11
CA ASP A 44 15.41 -15.50 4.44
C ASP A 44 13.98 -15.45 5.01
N ILE A 45 13.86 -15.55 6.33
CA ILE A 45 12.56 -15.49 7.02
C ILE A 45 11.96 -14.09 6.92
N LEU A 46 12.81 -13.05 7.01
CA LEU A 46 12.39 -11.66 6.85
C LEU A 46 11.79 -11.41 5.46
N LEU A 47 12.50 -11.79 4.39
CA LEU A 47 11.99 -11.61 3.02
C LEU A 47 10.69 -12.39 2.81
N ALA A 48 10.65 -13.65 3.25
CA ALA A 48 9.45 -14.47 3.15
C ALA A 48 8.25 -13.83 3.86
N SER A 49 8.47 -13.27 5.06
CA SER A 49 7.44 -12.58 5.84
C SER A 49 6.95 -11.31 5.15
N VAL A 50 7.86 -10.48 4.63
CA VAL A 50 7.50 -9.26 3.89
C VAL A 50 6.70 -9.59 2.64
N THR A 51 7.18 -10.54 1.82
CA THR A 51 6.48 -10.97 0.59
C THR A 51 5.11 -11.53 0.92
N LEU A 52 5.02 -12.39 1.95
CA LEU A 52 3.74 -12.96 2.39
C LEU A 52 2.74 -11.87 2.77
N VAL A 53 3.15 -10.90 3.60
CA VAL A 53 2.24 -9.83 4.03
C VAL A 53 1.79 -8.97 2.86
N VAL A 54 2.70 -8.62 1.94
CA VAL A 54 2.35 -7.83 0.75
C VAL A 54 1.37 -8.60 -0.14
N VAL A 55 1.68 -9.85 -0.47
CA VAL A 55 0.82 -10.68 -1.34
C VAL A 55 -0.56 -10.89 -0.72
N VAL A 56 -0.63 -11.24 0.56
CA VAL A 56 -1.90 -11.47 1.26
C VAL A 56 -2.73 -10.18 1.32
N LYS A 57 -2.14 -9.05 1.73
CA LYS A 57 -2.89 -7.79 1.80
C LYS A 57 -3.33 -7.32 0.43
N THR A 58 -2.49 -7.41 -0.59
CA THR A 58 -2.87 -7.07 -1.96
C THR A 58 -4.01 -7.97 -2.46
N ALA A 59 -3.92 -9.28 -2.23
CA ALA A 59 -4.96 -10.22 -2.64
C ALA A 59 -6.29 -9.93 -1.95
N VAL A 60 -6.29 -9.75 -0.63
CA VAL A 60 -7.49 -9.43 0.15
C VAL A 60 -8.09 -8.10 -0.32
N ALA A 61 -7.29 -7.04 -0.42
CA ALA A 61 -7.78 -5.73 -0.84
C ALA A 61 -8.28 -5.74 -2.29
N ALA A 62 -7.58 -6.39 -3.21
CA ALA A 62 -8.04 -6.52 -4.60
C ALA A 62 -9.32 -7.35 -4.70
N ALA A 63 -9.46 -8.42 -3.90
CA ALA A 63 -10.69 -9.22 -3.86
C ALA A 63 -11.89 -8.40 -3.37
N VAL A 64 -11.69 -7.59 -2.33
CA VAL A 64 -12.71 -6.67 -1.81
C VAL A 64 -13.11 -5.67 -2.90
N VAL A 65 -12.17 -4.98 -3.54
CA VAL A 65 -12.48 -3.98 -4.57
C VAL A 65 -13.16 -4.62 -5.79
N LYS A 66 -12.77 -5.84 -6.15
CA LYS A 66 -13.45 -6.61 -7.20
C LYS A 66 -14.89 -6.97 -6.82
N ALA A 67 -15.15 -7.29 -5.55
CA ALA A 67 -16.51 -7.57 -5.06
C ALA A 67 -17.44 -6.33 -5.16
N PHE A 68 -16.89 -5.12 -5.17
CA PHE A 68 -17.62 -3.88 -5.44
C PHE A 68 -17.88 -3.61 -6.93
N GLY A 69 -17.44 -4.49 -7.84
CA GLY A 69 -17.72 -4.38 -9.28
C GLY A 69 -16.72 -3.55 -10.08
N TYR A 70 -15.57 -3.19 -9.51
CA TYR A 70 -14.51 -2.46 -10.22
C TYR A 70 -13.69 -3.36 -11.15
N SER A 71 -13.12 -2.76 -12.20
CA SER A 71 -12.20 -3.43 -13.13
C SER A 71 -11.01 -4.09 -12.41
N PHE A 72 -10.46 -5.15 -13.01
CA PHE A 72 -9.29 -5.87 -12.48
C PHE A 72 -8.06 -4.97 -12.37
N ARG A 73 -7.89 -4.00 -13.29
CA ARG A 73 -6.80 -3.02 -13.23
C ARG A 73 -6.93 -2.13 -12.00
N THR A 74 -8.11 -1.59 -11.75
CA THR A 74 -8.40 -0.71 -10.60
C THR A 74 -8.28 -1.47 -9.28
N SER A 75 -8.80 -2.71 -9.24
CA SER A 75 -8.76 -3.56 -8.05
C SER A 75 -7.34 -3.92 -7.64
N PHE A 76 -6.50 -4.30 -8.61
CA PHE A 76 -5.09 -4.59 -8.34
C PHE A 76 -4.32 -3.35 -7.89
N HIS A 77 -4.56 -2.20 -8.54
CA HIS A 77 -3.91 -0.95 -8.19
C HIS A 77 -4.24 -0.52 -6.76
N ALA A 78 -5.53 -0.53 -6.39
CA ALA A 78 -5.97 -0.28 -5.02
C ALA A 78 -5.39 -1.30 -4.03
N GLY A 79 -5.32 -2.58 -4.41
CA GLY A 79 -4.75 -3.62 -3.56
C GLY A 79 -3.27 -3.43 -3.25
N VAL A 80 -2.47 -2.99 -4.24
CA VAL A 80 -1.05 -2.70 -4.04
C VAL A 80 -0.86 -1.44 -3.17
N LEU A 81 -1.66 -0.40 -3.41
CA LEU A 81 -1.60 0.85 -2.62
C LEU A 81 -1.93 0.62 -1.13
N LEU A 82 -2.81 -0.33 -0.83
CA LEU A 82 -3.21 -0.68 0.54
C LEU A 82 -2.32 -1.76 1.20
N ALA A 83 -1.36 -2.33 0.47
CA ALA A 83 -0.53 -3.42 0.96
C ALA A 83 0.48 -2.99 2.04
N GLN A 84 0.76 -1.69 2.16
CA GLN A 84 1.70 -1.16 3.14
C GLN A 84 1.25 -1.47 4.57
N ILE A 85 2.22 -1.83 5.42
CA ILE A 85 1.99 -1.94 6.86
C ILE A 85 2.09 -0.53 7.46
N GLY A 86 1.05 -0.08 8.15
CA GLY A 86 1.02 1.25 8.77
C GLY A 86 1.81 1.32 10.08
N GLU A 87 2.10 2.55 10.53
CA GLU A 87 2.82 2.87 11.76
C GLU A 87 2.18 2.31 13.04
N PHE A 88 0.86 2.14 13.05
CA PHE A 88 0.12 1.53 14.15
C PHE A 88 0.55 0.08 14.45
N ALA A 89 1.09 -0.64 13.47
CA ALA A 89 1.59 -1.99 13.69
C ALA A 89 2.73 -2.03 14.73
N PHE A 90 3.58 -1.00 14.76
CA PHE A 90 4.65 -0.91 15.77
C PHE A 90 4.10 -0.71 17.18
N VAL A 91 3.06 0.12 17.30
CA VAL A 91 2.40 0.37 18.58
C VAL A 91 1.77 -0.94 19.09
N LEU A 92 1.02 -1.63 18.23
CA LEU A 92 0.41 -2.92 18.57
C LEU A 92 1.46 -3.98 18.94
N LEU A 93 2.54 -4.07 18.18
CA LEU A 93 3.59 -5.05 18.40
C LEU A 93 4.35 -4.78 19.71
N SER A 94 4.65 -3.51 20.01
CA SER A 94 5.25 -3.10 21.29
C SER A 94 4.33 -3.45 22.45
N ARG A 95 3.03 -3.18 22.35
CA ARG A 95 2.06 -3.56 23.39
C ARG A 95 1.94 -5.07 23.54
N ALA A 96 1.92 -5.82 22.45
CA ALA A 96 1.87 -7.28 22.47
C ALA A 96 3.11 -7.89 23.13
N SER A 97 4.30 -7.34 22.88
CA SER A 97 5.55 -7.74 23.54
C SER A 97 5.54 -7.43 25.04
N ASN A 98 5.03 -6.26 25.45
CA ASN A 98 4.91 -5.90 26.87
C ASN A 98 3.96 -6.84 27.64
N LEU A 99 2.95 -7.39 26.95
CA LEU A 99 2.03 -8.38 27.51
C LEU A 99 2.56 -9.83 27.41
N HIS A 100 3.80 -10.03 26.95
CA HIS A 100 4.41 -11.34 26.70
C HIS A 100 3.59 -12.24 25.74
N LEU A 101 2.78 -11.65 24.86
CA LEU A 101 2.02 -12.38 23.84
C LEU A 101 2.89 -12.81 22.65
N VAL A 102 4.06 -12.18 22.49
CA VAL A 102 4.98 -12.40 21.38
C VAL A 102 6.36 -12.72 21.95
N GLU A 103 6.93 -13.85 21.54
CA GLU A 103 8.28 -14.25 21.92
C GLU A 103 9.32 -13.29 21.33
N GLY A 104 10.45 -13.06 22.03
CA GLY A 104 11.45 -12.07 21.62
C GLY A 104 11.95 -12.22 20.17
N LYS A 105 12.16 -13.47 19.70
CA LYS A 105 12.55 -13.73 18.29
C LYS A 105 11.47 -13.29 17.30
N MET A 106 10.21 -13.60 17.60
CA MET A 106 9.06 -13.23 16.78
C MET A 106 8.84 -11.71 16.79
N TYR A 107 9.07 -11.06 17.94
CA TYR A 107 9.02 -9.61 18.06
C TYR A 107 10.04 -8.95 17.13
N LEU A 108 11.30 -9.38 17.15
CA LEU A 108 12.34 -8.85 16.27
C LEU A 108 12.01 -9.06 14.78
N LEU A 109 11.50 -10.23 14.40
CA LEU A 109 11.10 -10.53 13.02
C LEU A 109 9.93 -9.66 12.55
N LEU A 110 8.88 -9.52 13.37
CA LEU A 110 7.70 -8.71 13.03
C LEU A 110 8.04 -7.22 12.99
N LEU A 111 8.90 -6.76 13.90
CA LEU A 111 9.40 -5.38 13.93
C LEU A 111 10.20 -5.08 12.66
N GLY A 112 11.11 -5.98 12.30
CA GLY A 112 11.90 -5.90 11.08
C GLY A 112 11.05 -5.93 9.81
N THR A 113 10.07 -6.84 9.75
CA THR A 113 9.13 -6.96 8.63
C THR A 113 8.33 -5.67 8.43
N THR A 114 7.84 -5.08 9.52
CA THR A 114 7.08 -3.83 9.51
C THR A 114 7.94 -2.66 9.02
N ALA A 115 9.15 -2.51 9.57
CA ALA A 115 10.07 -1.45 9.18
C ALA A 115 10.54 -1.58 7.73
N PHE A 116 10.89 -2.80 7.31
CA PHE A 116 11.30 -3.05 5.94
C PHE A 116 10.16 -2.80 4.96
N SER A 117 8.91 -3.16 5.31
CA SER A 117 7.73 -2.83 4.52
C SER A 117 7.57 -1.32 4.35
N LEU A 118 7.70 -0.53 5.42
CA LEU A 118 7.61 0.94 5.34
C LEU A 118 8.69 1.57 4.47
N VAL A 119 9.94 1.10 4.57
CA VAL A 119 11.05 1.60 3.73
C VAL A 119 10.87 1.18 2.27
N THR A 120 10.37 -0.03 2.04
CA THR A 120 10.15 -0.56 0.68
C THR A 120 8.95 0.09 0.02
N THR A 121 7.96 0.55 0.78
CA THR A 121 6.71 1.08 0.21
C THR A 121 6.92 2.26 -0.74
N PRO A 122 7.61 3.36 -0.41
CA PRO A 122 7.79 4.45 -1.38
C PRO A 122 8.53 4.00 -2.65
N LEU A 123 9.41 2.99 -2.55
CA LEU A 123 10.03 2.36 -3.71
C LEU A 123 8.99 1.58 -4.53
N LEU A 124 8.14 0.81 -3.85
CA LEU A 124 7.03 0.07 -4.45
C LEU A 124 6.11 1.01 -5.22
N PHE A 125 5.72 2.15 -4.62
CA PHE A 125 4.87 3.16 -5.26
C PHE A 125 5.51 3.76 -6.52
N LYS A 126 6.82 4.00 -6.53
CA LYS A 126 7.54 4.41 -7.74
C LYS A 126 7.61 3.31 -8.80
N LEU A 127 7.63 2.05 -8.37
CA LEU A 127 7.68 0.87 -9.24
C LEU A 127 6.31 0.46 -9.79
N ILE A 128 5.19 0.86 -9.17
CA ILE A 128 3.82 0.59 -9.65
C ILE A 128 3.66 0.83 -11.16
N PRO A 129 4.03 1.99 -11.75
CA PRO A 129 3.89 2.19 -13.19
C PRO A 129 4.73 1.21 -14.03
N SER A 130 5.90 0.79 -13.53
CA SER A 130 6.76 -0.19 -14.20
C SER A 130 6.23 -1.62 -14.08
N VAL A 131 5.73 -2.00 -12.90
CA VAL A 131 5.10 -3.31 -12.65
C VAL A 131 3.79 -3.44 -13.43
N MET A 132 3.03 -2.37 -13.58
CA MET A 132 1.84 -2.33 -14.43
C MET A 132 2.18 -2.52 -15.90
N ASN A 133 3.23 -1.86 -16.42
CA ASN A 133 3.69 -2.09 -17.78
C ASN A 133 4.13 -3.54 -18.00
N LEU A 134 4.79 -4.16 -17.02
CA LEU A 134 5.20 -5.56 -17.08
C LEU A 134 3.99 -6.52 -17.01
N GLY A 135 2.99 -6.23 -16.17
CA GLY A 135 1.76 -7.01 -16.06
C GLY A 135 0.84 -6.91 -17.28
N VAL A 136 0.88 -5.77 -17.99
CA VAL A 136 0.24 -5.61 -19.31
C VAL A 136 0.97 -6.44 -20.38
N LEU A 137 2.30 -6.53 -20.32
CA LEU A 137 3.12 -7.31 -21.26
C LEU A 137 2.94 -8.84 -21.08
N LEU A 138 2.64 -9.27 -19.85
CA LEU A 138 2.33 -10.67 -19.49
C LEU A 138 0.86 -11.08 -19.72
N GLN A 139 0.05 -10.27 -20.42
CA GLN A 139 -1.38 -10.53 -20.73
C GLN A 139 -2.27 -10.89 -19.52
N TRP A 140 -1.83 -10.56 -18.29
CA TRP A 140 -2.57 -10.90 -17.07
C TRP A 140 -3.85 -10.04 -16.89
N PHE A 141 -4.02 -9.02 -17.74
CA PHE A 141 -5.22 -8.20 -17.83
C PHE A 141 -6.02 -8.60 -19.06
N PRO A 142 -7.24 -9.15 -18.92
CA PRO A 142 -8.16 -9.30 -20.03
C PRO A 142 -8.38 -7.93 -20.66
N SER A 143 -8.18 -7.85 -21.97
CA SER A 143 -8.38 -6.65 -22.77
C SER A 143 -9.80 -6.12 -22.56
N GLU A 144 -9.94 -4.94 -21.94
CA GLU A 144 -11.17 -4.14 -21.91
C GLU A 144 -11.48 -3.57 -23.30
N SER A 145 -11.50 -4.42 -24.33
CA SER A 145 -11.85 -4.06 -25.70
C SER A 145 -13.35 -4.18 -25.98
N SER A 146 -14.15 -4.70 -25.03
CA SER A 146 -15.58 -4.90 -25.24
C SER A 146 -16.44 -3.67 -24.94
N THR A 147 -16.14 -2.89 -23.90
CA THR A 147 -16.98 -1.74 -23.50
C THR A 147 -16.79 -0.51 -24.39
N GLN A 148 -15.60 -0.31 -24.95
CA GLN A 148 -15.33 0.84 -25.83
C GLN A 148 -15.83 0.63 -27.27
N ASN A 149 -16.02 -0.63 -27.69
CA ASN A 149 -16.57 -0.95 -29.01
C ASN A 149 -18.10 -0.87 -29.04
N GLU A 150 -18.81 -1.19 -27.94
CA GLU A 150 -20.26 -1.00 -27.86
C GLU A 150 -20.66 0.48 -27.88
N GLU A 151 -19.94 1.34 -27.14
CA GLU A 151 -20.23 2.78 -27.08
C GLU A 151 -19.96 3.46 -28.44
N LYS A 152 -18.89 3.06 -29.14
CA LYS A 152 -18.62 3.50 -30.52
C LYS A 152 -19.63 2.97 -31.52
N ALA A 153 -20.07 1.71 -31.40
CA ALA A 153 -21.09 1.14 -32.28
C ALA A 153 -22.45 1.84 -32.12
N SER A 154 -22.86 2.14 -30.87
CA SER A 154 -24.10 2.89 -30.62
C SER A 154 -24.05 4.35 -31.11
N MET A 155 -22.87 4.99 -31.04
CA MET A 155 -22.67 6.35 -31.54
C MET A 155 -22.66 6.40 -33.08
N ILE A 156 -22.13 5.37 -33.75
CA ILE A 156 -22.14 5.27 -35.22
C ILE A 156 -23.57 4.98 -35.71
N GLU A 157 -24.32 4.09 -35.06
CA GLU A 157 -25.71 3.80 -35.42
C GLU A 157 -26.63 5.01 -35.18
N ALA A 158 -26.39 5.80 -34.12
CA ALA A 158 -27.14 7.03 -33.86
C ALA A 158 -26.83 8.14 -34.89
N HIS A 159 -25.60 8.18 -35.42
CA HIS A 159 -25.21 9.14 -36.46
C HIS A 159 -25.81 8.78 -37.83
N ASP A 160 -25.87 7.49 -38.17
CA ASP A 160 -26.42 6.99 -39.44
C ASP A 160 -27.96 7.13 -39.53
N ARG A 161 -28.66 7.17 -38.39
CA ARG A 161 -30.11 7.45 -38.34
C ARG A 161 -30.49 8.93 -38.47
N LEU A 162 -29.52 9.84 -38.49
CA LEU A 162 -29.73 11.29 -38.60
C LEU A 162 -29.38 11.85 -40.00
N LEU A 163 -28.96 10.99 -40.94
CA LEU A 163 -28.76 11.28 -42.36
C LEU A 163 -29.87 10.62 -43.19
#